data_AF-A0A844IIM2-F1
#
_entry.id   AF-A0A844IIM2-F1
#
_cell.length_a   1.000
_cell.length_b   1.000
_cell.length_c   1.000
_cell.angle_alpha   90.00
_cell.angle_beta   90.00
_cell.angle_gamma   90.00
#
_symmetry.space_group_name_H-M   'P 1'
#
loop_
_entity.id
_entity.type
_entity.pdbx_description
1 polymer ?
#
loop_
_entity_poly.entity_id
_entity_poly.type
_entity_poly.pdbx_seq_one_letter_code
_entity_poly.pdbx_strand_id
1 'polypeptide(L)' 'MTIKYLIDENINPLYPKQIKLKEPDIVVQVVGETGIPQKGTLDPEILCWCEENNFVLINKLLKL' A
#
# COMPACT_ATOMS: atom_id res chain seq x y z
N MET A 1 0.58 18.60 -2.29
CA MET A 1 0.81 17.24 -2.82
C MET A 1 0.33 16.25 -1.78
N THR A 2 -0.58 15.36 -2.14
CA THR A 2 -1.11 14.35 -1.21
C THR A 2 -0.26 13.10 -1.30
N ILE A 3 0.34 12.69 -0.18
CA ILE A 3 1.11 11.45 -0.10
C ILE A 3 0.14 10.27 -0.18
N LYS A 4 0.49 9.26 -0.99
CA LYS A 4 -0.28 8.01 -1.11
C LYS A 4 0.55 6.83 -0.62
N TYR A 5 -0.03 6.00 0.24
CA TYR A 5 0.61 4.79 0.75
C TYR A 5 -0.12 3.55 0.25
N LEU A 6 0.64 2.60 -0.28
CA LEU A 6 0.17 1.24 -0.53
C LEU A 6 0.69 0.36 0.59
N ILE A 7 -0.21 -0.28 1.33
CA ILE A 7 0.15 -1.17 2.44
C ILE A 7 0.16 -2.61 1.92
N ASP A 8 1.27 -3.30 2.16
CA ASP A 8 1.43 -4.71 1.83
C ASP A 8 0.41 -5.60 2.57
N GLU A 9 0.02 -6.72 1.95
CA GLU A 9 -0.99 -7.63 2.50
C GLU A 9 -0.56 -8.32 3.80
N ASN A 10 0.74 -8.36 4.11
CA ASN A 10 1.29 -9.00 5.31
C ASN A 10 1.32 -8.06 6.53
N ILE A 11 0.94 -6.79 6.35
CA ILE A 11 0.80 -5.81 7.42
C ILE A 11 -0.53 -6.02 8.16
N ASN A 12 -0.52 -5.83 9.48
CA ASN A 12 -1.73 -5.96 10.28
C ASN A 12 -2.80 -4.96 9.80
N PRO A 13 -4.02 -5.42 9.43
CA PRO A 13 -5.07 -4.57 8.87
C PRO A 13 -5.58 -3.47 9.82
N LEU A 14 -5.24 -3.52 11.11
CA LEU A 14 -5.51 -2.44 12.04
C LEU A 14 -4.77 -1.14 11.66
N TYR A 15 -3.56 -1.22 11.10
CA TYR A 15 -2.80 -0.03 10.71
C TYR A 15 -3.49 0.79 9.62
N PRO A 16 -3.81 0.24 8.41
CA PRO A 16 -4.52 1.01 7.38
C PRO A 16 -5.84 1.57 7.90
N LYS A 17 -6.59 0.81 8.72
CA LYS A 17 -7.83 1.28 9.33
C LYS A 17 -7.59 2.49 10.24
N GLN A 18 -6.61 2.43 11.12
CA GLN A 18 -6.33 3.53 12.05
C GLN A 18 -5.76 4.76 11.34
N ILE A 19 -4.94 4.60 10.30
CA ILE A 19 -4.41 5.74 9.54
C ILE A 19 -5.56 6.44 8.81
N LYS A 20 -6.42 5.70 8.09
CA LYS A 20 -7.61 6.25 7.43
C LYS A 20 -8.53 7.02 8.39
N LEU A 21 -8.61 6.59 9.66
CA LEU A 21 -9.42 7.24 10.70
C LEU A 21 -8.77 8.50 11.28
N LYS A 22 -7.46 8.48 11.50
CA LYS A 22 -6.74 9.57 12.18
C LYS A 22 -6.26 10.66 11.23
N GLU A 23 -5.89 10.28 10.01
CA GLU A 23 -5.28 11.13 8.98
C GLU A 23 -6.06 10.99 7.66
N PRO A 24 -7.29 11.53 7.57
CA PRO A 24 -8.17 11.33 6.41
C PRO A 24 -7.64 11.98 5.12
N ASP A 25 -6.72 12.94 5.23
CA ASP A 25 -6.07 13.59 4.09
C ASP A 25 -4.99 12.71 3.43
N ILE A 26 -4.60 11.60 4.05
CA ILE A 26 -3.63 10.65 3.50
C ILE A 26 -4.37 9.56 2.73
N VAL A 27 -4.00 9.35 1.47
CA VAL A 27 -4.53 8.23 0.68
C VAL A 27 -3.84 6.94 1.12
N VAL A 28 -4.60 6.01 1.67
CA VAL A 28 -4.10 4.68 2.05
C VAL A 28 -4.88 3.60 1.29
N GLN A 29 -4.18 2.71 0.63
CA GLN A 29 -4.72 1.51 -0.03
C GLN A 29 -4.00 0.27 0.48
N VAL A 30 -4.58 -0.91 0.29
CA VAL A 30 -4.01 -2.19 0.72
C VAL A 30 -3.95 -3.15 -0.46
N VAL A 31 -2.84 -3.89 -0.60
CA VAL A 31 -2.72 -4.98 -1.59
C VAL A 31 -3.90 -5.95 -1.47
N GLY A 32 -4.53 -6.24 -2.60
CA GLY A 32 -5.76 -7.04 -2.70
C GLY A 32 -7.08 -6.26 -2.69
N GLU A 33 -7.05 -4.92 -2.55
CA GLU A 33 -8.25 -4.08 -2.78
C GLU A 33 -8.56 -3.95 -4.29
N THR A 34 -9.81 -3.61 -4.63
CA THR A 34 -10.24 -3.45 -6.03
C THR A 34 -9.45 -2.33 -6.72
N GLY A 35 -8.83 -2.63 -7.87
CA GLY A 35 -8.01 -1.66 -8.62
C GLY A 35 -6.59 -1.50 -8.08
N ILE A 36 -6.21 -2.29 -7.07
CA ILE A 36 -4.89 -2.36 -6.46
C ILE A 36 -4.27 -3.73 -6.84
N PRO A 37 -2.93 -3.90 -6.85
CA PRO A 37 -2.30 -5.18 -7.10
C PRO A 37 -2.93 -6.30 -6.26
N GLN A 38 -3.09 -7.47 -6.88
CA GLN A 38 -3.72 -8.61 -6.24
C GLN A 38 -2.84 -9.19 -5.13
N LYS A 39 -3.46 -9.97 -4.26
CA LYS A 39 -2.71 -10.75 -3.26
C LYS A 39 -1.75 -11.71 -3.94
N GLY A 40 -0.52 -11.81 -3.44
CA GLY A 40 0.55 -12.61 -4.02
C GLY A 40 1.22 -12.01 -5.25
N THR A 41 0.89 -10.78 -5.65
CA THR A 41 1.68 -10.06 -6.67
C THR A 41 3.11 -9.91 -6.19
N LEU A 42 4.09 -10.14 -7.08
CA LEU A 42 5.51 -10.09 -6.71
C LEU A 42 5.94 -8.66 -6.37
N ASP A 43 6.88 -8.51 -5.43
CA ASP A 43 7.39 -7.19 -5.03
C ASP A 43 7.85 -6.32 -6.23
N PRO A 44 8.56 -6.83 -7.26
CA PRO A 44 8.93 -6.02 -8.43
C PRO A 44 7.73 -5.45 -9.18
N GLU A 45 6.66 -6.22 -9.32
CA GLU A 45 5.43 -5.78 -9.98
C GLU A 45 4.68 -4.74 -9.13
N ILE A 46 4.66 -4.93 -7.81
CA ILE A 46 4.10 -3.95 -6.86
C ILE A 46 4.88 -2.64 -6.93
N LEU A 47 6.21 -2.69 -7.02
CA LEU A 47 7.05 -1.49 -7.11
C LEU A 47 6.83 -0.73 -8.42
N CYS A 48 6.76 -1.42 -9.57
CA CYS A 48 6.39 -0.79 -10.85
C CYS A 48 5.02 -0.11 -10.76
N TRP A 49 4.02 -0.80 -10.19
CA TRP A 49 2.69 -0.22 -10.00
C TRP A 49 2.73 1.02 -9.10
N CYS A 50 3.52 0.98 -8.02
CA CYS A 50 3.69 2.12 -7.12
C CYS A 50 4.28 3.34 -7.85
N GLU A 51 5.28 3.12 -8.70
CA GLU A 51 5.91 4.18 -9.49
C GLU A 51 4.90 4.82 -10.47
N GLU A 52 4.16 4.01 -11.23
CA GLU A 52 3.16 4.49 -12.18
C GLU A 52 2.01 5.26 -11.51
N ASN A 53 1.59 4.84 -10.31
CA ASN A 53 0.41 5.38 -9.62
C ASN A 53 0.75 6.44 -8.55
N ASN A 54 2.05 6.75 -8.37
CA ASN A 54 2.59 7.66 -7.36
C ASN A 54 2.23 7.23 -5.92
N PHE A 55 2.48 5.96 -5.60
CA PHE A 55 2.33 5.39 -4.26
C PHE A 55 3.68 5.08 -3.64
N VAL A 56 3.75 5.18 -2.31
CA VAL A 56 4.87 4.69 -1.51
C VAL A 56 4.46 3.37 -0.88
N LEU A 57 5.21 2.30 -1.17
CA LEU A 57 4.97 0.97 -0.61
C LEU A 57 5.41 0.91 0.87
N ILE A 58 4.52 0.39 1.72
CA ILE A 58 4.79 0.04 3.11
C ILE A 58 4.75 -1.48 3.25
N ASN A 59 5.92 -2.10 3.40
CA ASN A 59 6.10 -3.53 3.58
C ASN A 59 6.71 -3.81 4.97
N LYS A 60 6.41 -4.99 5.54
CA LYS A 60 6.87 -5.49 6.82
C LYS A 60 8.39 -5.67 6.89
N LEU A 61 9.06 -5.98 5.77
CA LEU A 61 10.51 -5.96 5.60
C LEU A 61 10.80 -6.25 4.12
N LEU A 62 11.52 -5.38 3.41
CA LEU A 62 12.15 -5.75 2.13
C LEU A 62 13.03 -6.98 2.39
N LYS A 63 12.60 -8.16 1.96
CA LYS A 63 13.55 -9.18 1.50
C LYS A 63 13.80 -8.87 0.02
N LEU A 64 14.81 -8.03 -0.22
CA LEU A 64 15.47 -8.01 -1.53
C LEU A 64 16.05 -9.39 -1.83
#